data_AF-A0A6J6S3R9-F1
#
_entry.id   AF-A0A6J6S3R9-F1
#
_cell.length_a   1.000
_cell.length_b   1.000
_cell.length_c   1.000
_cell.angle_alpha   90.00
_cell.angle_beta   90.00
_cell.angle_gamma   90.00
#
_symmetry.space_group_name_H-M   'P 1'
#
loop_
_entity.id
_entity.type
_entity.pdbx_description
1 polymer ?
#
loop_
_entity_poly.entity_id
_entity_poly.type
_entity_poly.pdbx_seq_one_letter_code
_entity_poly.pdbx_strand_id
1 'polypeptide(L)'
;MTIAPERIVDDIPTVASPASTGMDFVLAPSISVEFGGQARGVLRSAFVAKQASGEHPFVHEFEVSALGVSARELIPTGGEILGMSQDERGLVVLVETRFGWLLLMSSSNEFDVWASARSEFEMMALVNSVCTRAPRSDTNSETPLKVWFEGDGSGFDMRHREFEMPVWSEIRENYPEHVRARLDDVMQVNRPASGGRLIVWYGEPGTGKTNAIRALARSWASWCETHYIAEPERFFGSAGQIERVLTSRFWRRDVADLDTKRESAPSWKLIVAEDTDDLLRAPGIGMGQGALGRLFNLADGVLGQGSNAIFLITTNAPVEDMHPALLRPGRCLSRLEFGRFGSEDARSWLPEGLRQRVTGPTTLAELFEMRGDHQRIVHHEQTKVGGYL
;
A
#
# COMPACT_ATOMS: atom_id res chain seq x y z
N MET A 1 27.93 -3.09 -59.00
CA MET A 1 28.54 -4.27 -58.34
C MET A 1 27.88 -4.35 -56.98
N THR A 2 26.77 -5.09 -56.93
CA THR A 2 25.80 -5.05 -55.83
C THR A 2 25.96 -6.35 -55.05
N ILE A 3 26.46 -6.26 -53.82
CA ILE A 3 26.64 -7.39 -52.92
C ILE A 3 25.37 -7.47 -52.07
N ALA A 4 24.60 -8.54 -52.24
CA ALA A 4 23.50 -8.89 -51.34
C ALA A 4 24.10 -9.59 -50.10
N PRO A 5 23.58 -9.35 -48.88
CA PRO A 5 24.01 -10.11 -47.71
C PRO A 5 23.32 -11.49 -47.69
N GLU A 6 24.14 -12.54 -47.70
CA GLU A 6 23.74 -13.92 -47.39
C GLU A 6 23.20 -14.00 -45.95
N ARG A 7 22.01 -14.58 -45.81
CA ARG A 7 21.53 -15.14 -44.54
C ARG A 7 22.25 -16.45 -44.32
N ILE A 8 23.18 -16.49 -43.37
CA ILE A 8 23.66 -17.74 -42.75
C ILE A 8 22.96 -17.83 -41.40
N VAL A 9 21.85 -18.57 -41.37
CA VAL A 9 21.21 -19.06 -40.15
C VAL A 9 21.56 -20.54 -40.11
N ASP A 10 22.72 -20.87 -39.54
CA ASP A 10 23.10 -22.25 -39.26
C ASP A 10 23.13 -22.48 -37.74
N ASP A 11 22.48 -23.58 -37.36
CA ASP A 11 22.51 -24.30 -36.09
C ASP A 11 22.00 -23.62 -34.81
N ILE A 12 20.67 -23.61 -34.65
CA ILE A 12 20.05 -23.75 -33.34
C ILE A 12 19.74 -25.25 -33.15
N PRO A 13 20.31 -25.93 -32.13
CA PRO A 13 19.98 -27.33 -31.89
C PRO A 13 18.50 -27.45 -31.51
N THR A 14 17.75 -28.23 -32.28
CA THR A 14 16.36 -28.57 -32.01
C THR A 14 16.30 -29.32 -30.68
N VAL A 15 15.79 -28.67 -29.63
CA VAL A 15 15.52 -29.33 -28.35
C VAL A 15 14.46 -30.39 -28.60
N ALA A 16 14.80 -31.65 -28.29
CA ALA A 16 13.90 -32.78 -28.42
C ALA A 16 12.61 -32.52 -27.62
N SER A 17 11.47 -32.60 -28.30
CA SER A 17 10.15 -32.54 -27.69
C SER A 17 9.97 -33.76 -26.77
N PRO A 18 9.67 -33.59 -25.47
CA PRO A 18 9.37 -34.73 -24.61
C PRO A 18 8.03 -35.34 -25.05
N ALA A 19 8.00 -36.67 -25.10
CA ALA A 19 6.87 -37.46 -25.54
C ALA A 19 5.59 -37.10 -24.75
N SER A 20 4.52 -36.85 -25.50
CA SER A 20 3.19 -36.56 -24.99
C SER A 20 2.63 -37.72 -24.16
N THR A 21 2.45 -37.52 -22.87
CA THR A 21 1.59 -38.36 -22.03
C THR A 21 0.80 -37.49 -21.06
N GLY A 22 -0.50 -37.32 -21.38
CA GLY A 22 -1.57 -37.11 -20.38
C GLY A 22 -1.82 -35.67 -19.91
N MET A 23 -2.81 -35.02 -20.53
CA MET A 23 -3.53 -33.82 -20.04
C MET A 23 -2.69 -32.79 -19.28
N ASP A 24 -1.83 -32.10 -20.03
CA ASP A 24 -1.14 -30.90 -19.58
C ASP A 24 -2.10 -29.71 -19.48
N PHE A 25 -2.73 -29.51 -18.33
CA PHE A 25 -3.17 -28.17 -17.93
C PHE A 25 -1.92 -27.35 -17.58
N VAL A 26 -1.17 -26.94 -18.59
CA VAL A 26 -0.17 -25.88 -18.43
C VAL A 26 -0.96 -24.59 -18.29
N LEU A 27 -1.25 -24.21 -17.04
CA LEU A 27 -1.56 -22.81 -16.73
C LEU A 27 -0.39 -22.01 -17.28
N ALA A 28 -0.58 -21.26 -18.37
CA ALA A 28 0.46 -20.42 -18.93
C ALA A 28 0.76 -19.31 -17.91
N PRO A 29 1.89 -19.35 -17.18
CA PRO A 29 2.18 -18.29 -16.25
C PRO A 29 2.50 -17.04 -17.06
N SER A 30 1.85 -15.92 -16.76
CA SER A 30 2.32 -14.62 -17.25
C SER A 30 3.56 -14.24 -16.45
N ILE A 31 4.74 -14.62 -16.95
CA ILE A 31 6.00 -14.29 -16.32
C ILE A 31 6.54 -13.01 -16.98
N SER A 32 6.57 -11.91 -16.24
CA SER A 32 7.31 -10.71 -16.64
C SER A 32 8.67 -10.73 -15.94
N VAL A 33 9.74 -10.75 -16.73
CA VAL A 33 11.12 -10.84 -16.26
C VAL A 33 11.88 -9.60 -16.70
N GLU A 34 12.21 -8.74 -15.75
CA GLU A 34 13.17 -7.65 -15.95
C GLU A 34 14.25 -7.77 -14.89
N PHE A 35 15.42 -8.27 -15.28
CA PHE A 35 16.58 -8.38 -14.40
C PHE A 35 17.74 -7.61 -15.01
N GLY A 36 18.25 -6.62 -14.28
CA GLY A 36 19.62 -6.16 -14.51
C GLY A 36 20.58 -7.33 -14.22
N GLY A 37 21.69 -7.43 -14.95
CA GLY A 37 22.65 -8.56 -14.90
C GLY A 37 23.44 -8.70 -13.58
N GLN A 38 22.87 -8.31 -12.45
CA GLN A 38 23.44 -8.40 -11.11
C GLN A 38 23.07 -9.73 -10.45
N ALA A 39 23.85 -10.15 -9.44
CA ALA A 39 23.69 -11.45 -8.76
C ALA A 39 22.28 -11.70 -8.20
N ARG A 40 21.59 -10.67 -7.70
CA ARG A 40 20.17 -10.72 -7.29
C ARG A 40 19.24 -11.15 -8.44
N GLY A 41 19.46 -10.63 -9.64
CA GLY A 41 18.69 -10.97 -10.84
C GLY A 41 18.89 -12.44 -11.25
N VAL A 42 20.12 -12.96 -11.10
CA VAL A 42 20.45 -14.37 -11.38
C VAL A 42 19.71 -15.30 -10.41
N LEU A 43 19.74 -15.03 -9.11
CA LEU A 43 19.05 -15.84 -8.10
C LEU A 43 17.53 -15.85 -8.31
N ARG A 44 16.95 -14.69 -8.65
CA ARG A 44 15.53 -14.59 -8.98
C ARG A 44 15.17 -15.32 -10.26
N SER A 45 16.03 -15.25 -11.29
CA SER A 45 15.85 -16.01 -12.53
C SER A 45 15.83 -17.52 -12.28
N ALA A 46 16.75 -18.01 -11.45
CA ALA A 46 16.81 -19.43 -11.10
C ALA A 46 15.53 -19.89 -10.40
N PHE A 47 15.00 -19.09 -9.48
CA PHE A 47 13.73 -19.37 -8.80
C PHE A 47 12.56 -19.42 -9.78
N VAL A 48 12.46 -18.44 -10.69
CA VAL A 48 11.39 -18.36 -11.71
C VAL A 48 11.50 -19.50 -12.73
N ALA A 49 12.72 -19.96 -13.06
CA ALA A 49 12.94 -21.03 -14.02
C ALA A 49 12.25 -22.34 -13.60
N LYS A 50 12.18 -22.66 -12.30
CA LYS A 50 11.46 -23.83 -11.77
C LYS A 50 9.95 -23.76 -12.02
N GLN A 51 9.39 -22.56 -12.08
CA GLN A 51 7.98 -22.33 -12.34
C GLN A 51 7.72 -22.41 -13.85
N ALA A 52 8.57 -21.75 -14.63
CA ALA A 52 8.50 -21.76 -16.09
C ALA A 52 8.64 -23.17 -16.69
N SER A 53 9.43 -24.05 -16.06
CA SER A 53 9.56 -25.44 -16.46
C SER A 53 8.40 -26.33 -16.01
N GLY A 54 7.48 -25.81 -15.19
CA GLY A 54 6.42 -26.60 -14.56
C GLY A 54 6.89 -27.50 -13.43
N GLU A 55 8.17 -27.43 -13.02
CA GLU A 55 8.68 -28.26 -11.93
C GLU A 55 8.07 -27.83 -10.58
N HIS A 56 8.00 -26.52 -10.32
CA HIS A 56 7.34 -25.95 -9.15
C HIS A 56 6.17 -25.04 -9.56
N PRO A 57 5.01 -25.61 -9.93
CA PRO A 57 3.88 -24.82 -10.43
C PRO A 57 3.13 -24.07 -9.31
N PHE A 58 3.35 -24.44 -8.04
CA PHE A 58 2.72 -23.78 -6.89
C PHE A 58 3.69 -22.79 -6.27
N VAL A 59 3.32 -21.52 -6.25
CA VAL A 59 4.15 -20.43 -5.74
C VAL A 59 3.35 -19.60 -4.75
N HIS A 60 3.99 -19.19 -3.67
CA HIS A 60 3.40 -18.34 -2.66
C HIS A 60 4.38 -17.27 -2.19
N GLU A 61 3.92 -16.03 -2.20
CA GLU A 61 4.64 -14.86 -1.74
C GLU A 61 4.03 -14.37 -0.43
N PHE A 62 4.87 -14.13 0.56
CA PHE A 62 4.49 -13.64 1.87
C PHE A 62 5.65 -12.90 2.54
N GLU A 63 5.33 -12.03 3.50
CA GLU A 63 6.32 -11.26 4.24
C GLU A 63 6.46 -11.77 5.67
N VAL A 64 7.66 -11.67 6.22
CA VAL A 64 7.94 -11.93 7.63
C VAL A 64 8.79 -10.84 8.24
N SER A 65 8.52 -10.48 9.49
CA SER A 65 9.34 -9.50 10.21
C SER A 65 10.80 -9.96 10.29
N ALA A 66 11.73 -9.04 10.02
CA ALA A 66 13.16 -9.22 10.17
C ALA A 66 13.69 -8.65 11.49
N LEU A 67 12.81 -8.15 12.37
CA LEU A 67 13.21 -7.55 13.66
C LEU A 67 13.94 -8.58 14.52
N GLY A 68 15.26 -8.40 14.65
CA GLY A 68 16.12 -9.25 15.48
C GLY A 68 16.33 -10.66 14.94
N VAL A 69 15.99 -10.95 13.67
CA VAL A 69 16.12 -12.28 13.06
C VAL A 69 16.83 -12.20 11.72
N SER A 70 17.83 -13.06 11.53
CA SER A 70 18.58 -13.17 10.28
C SER A 70 17.87 -14.07 9.26
N ALA A 71 18.21 -13.91 7.97
CA ALA A 71 17.69 -14.79 6.93
C ALA A 71 17.94 -16.28 7.22
N ARG A 72 19.07 -16.62 7.87
CA ARG A 72 19.41 -18.01 8.23
C ARG A 72 18.46 -18.60 9.27
N GLU A 73 17.97 -17.79 10.19
CA GLU A 73 17.05 -18.24 11.23
C GLU A 73 15.64 -18.49 10.68
N LEU A 74 15.29 -17.87 9.54
CA LEU A 74 14.05 -18.13 8.81
C LEU A 74 14.11 -19.41 7.96
N ILE A 75 15.31 -19.92 7.66
CA ILE A 75 15.48 -21.12 6.82
C ILE A 75 14.96 -22.37 7.56
N PRO A 76 14.06 -23.16 6.95
CA PRO A 76 13.63 -24.45 7.48
C PRO A 76 14.80 -25.37 7.80
N THR A 77 14.64 -26.21 8.82
CA THR A 77 15.66 -27.20 9.18
C THR A 77 15.94 -28.13 8.01
N GLY A 78 17.22 -28.24 7.63
CA GLY A 78 17.66 -29.01 6.45
C GLY A 78 17.57 -28.25 5.12
N GLY A 79 17.27 -26.94 5.14
CA GLY A 79 17.37 -26.09 3.97
C GLY A 79 18.83 -25.78 3.60
N GLU A 80 19.18 -25.94 2.33
CA GLU A 80 20.50 -25.67 1.77
C GLU A 80 20.49 -24.34 1.00
N ILE A 81 21.43 -23.44 1.30
CA ILE A 81 21.55 -22.17 0.58
C ILE A 81 22.22 -22.46 -0.78
N LEU A 82 21.45 -22.36 -1.86
CA LEU A 82 21.94 -22.50 -3.22
C LEU A 82 22.70 -21.27 -3.70
N GLY A 83 22.34 -20.09 -3.17
CA GLY A 83 23.01 -18.85 -3.51
C GLY A 83 22.60 -17.69 -2.61
N MET A 84 23.51 -16.74 -2.44
CA MET A 84 23.30 -15.56 -1.60
C MET A 84 24.02 -14.36 -2.19
N SER A 85 23.38 -13.19 -2.15
CA SER A 85 23.96 -11.92 -2.58
C SER A 85 23.50 -10.79 -1.66
N GLN A 86 24.40 -9.86 -1.35
CA GLN A 86 24.08 -8.66 -0.58
C GLN A 86 24.63 -7.44 -1.32
N ASP A 87 23.76 -6.46 -1.56
CA ASP A 87 24.09 -5.19 -2.20
C ASP A 87 23.40 -4.01 -1.48
N GLU A 88 23.46 -2.80 -2.06
CA GLU A 88 22.80 -1.61 -1.52
C GLU A 88 21.27 -1.74 -1.43
N ARG A 89 20.65 -2.65 -2.21
CA ARG A 89 19.22 -2.93 -2.19
C ARG A 89 18.84 -3.99 -1.15
N GLY A 90 19.81 -4.69 -0.56
CA GLY A 90 19.61 -5.65 0.52
C GLY A 90 20.20 -7.04 0.25
N LEU A 91 19.86 -7.99 1.12
CA LEU A 91 20.22 -9.39 1.05
C LEU A 91 19.19 -10.17 0.22
N VAL A 92 19.66 -11.06 -0.64
CA VAL A 92 18.84 -12.08 -1.32
C VAL A 92 19.46 -13.46 -1.09
N VAL A 93 18.63 -14.43 -0.71
CA VAL A 93 19.04 -15.81 -0.43
C VAL A 93 18.11 -16.77 -1.16
N LEU A 94 18.67 -17.63 -2.01
CA LEU A 94 17.96 -18.76 -2.61
C LEU A 94 18.28 -20.03 -1.85
N VAL A 95 17.25 -20.76 -1.45
CA VAL A 95 17.36 -21.92 -0.57
C VAL A 95 16.56 -23.08 -1.14
N GLU A 96 17.16 -24.25 -1.18
CA GLU A 96 16.48 -25.50 -1.46
C GLU A 96 16.10 -26.19 -0.15
N THR A 97 14.88 -26.72 -0.10
CA THR A 97 14.39 -27.50 1.03
C THR A 97 13.80 -28.80 0.52
N ARG A 98 13.55 -29.75 1.42
CA ARG A 98 12.87 -31.01 1.07
C ARG A 98 11.48 -30.83 0.44
N PHE A 99 10.84 -29.68 0.63
CA PHE A 99 9.48 -29.39 0.15
C PHE A 99 9.46 -28.51 -1.11
N GLY A 100 10.58 -27.88 -1.46
CA GLY A 100 10.61 -26.88 -2.51
C GLY A 100 11.65 -25.80 -2.25
N TRP A 101 11.58 -24.71 -3.03
CA TRP A 101 12.55 -23.62 -2.96
C TRP A 101 11.99 -22.41 -2.23
N LEU A 102 12.85 -21.70 -1.50
CA LEU A 102 12.61 -20.39 -0.91
C LEU A 102 13.51 -19.34 -1.56
N LEU A 103 12.97 -18.18 -1.90
CA LEU A 103 13.74 -16.97 -2.15
C LEU A 103 13.41 -15.98 -1.03
N LEU A 104 14.40 -15.62 -0.22
CA LEU A 104 14.28 -14.60 0.82
C LEU A 104 14.95 -13.32 0.35
N MET A 105 14.27 -12.18 0.40
CA MET A 105 14.81 -10.88 0.07
C MET A 105 14.59 -9.93 1.25
N SER A 106 15.65 -9.36 1.82
CA SER A 106 15.49 -8.40 2.90
C SER A 106 14.99 -7.07 2.36
N SER A 107 13.95 -6.53 2.98
CA SER A 107 13.61 -5.12 2.98
C SER A 107 14.00 -4.51 4.34
N SER A 108 13.76 -3.21 4.56
CA SER A 108 14.29 -2.48 5.72
C SER A 108 14.12 -3.18 7.07
N ASN A 109 12.94 -3.74 7.36
CA ASN A 109 12.61 -4.43 8.61
C ASN A 109 11.87 -5.77 8.38
N GLU A 110 11.83 -6.27 7.15
CA GLU A 110 11.08 -7.47 6.77
C GLU A 110 11.87 -8.31 5.77
N PHE A 111 11.44 -9.55 5.58
CA PHE A 111 11.84 -10.38 4.45
C PHE A 111 10.64 -10.64 3.56
N ASP A 112 10.75 -10.29 2.29
CA ASP A 112 9.87 -10.80 1.24
C ASP A 112 10.29 -12.25 0.95
N VAL A 113 9.38 -13.19 1.13
CA VAL A 113 9.65 -14.62 1.00
C VAL A 113 8.80 -15.21 -0.12
N TRP A 114 9.44 -15.82 -1.10
CA TRP A 114 8.78 -16.63 -2.13
C TRP A 114 9.04 -18.10 -1.89
N ALA A 115 7.98 -18.87 -1.66
CA ALA A 115 7.99 -20.32 -1.63
C ALA A 115 7.53 -20.87 -2.98
N SER A 116 8.22 -21.87 -3.51
CA SER A 116 7.76 -22.63 -4.68
C SER A 116 7.89 -24.13 -4.43
N ALA A 117 6.89 -24.91 -4.85
CA ALA A 117 6.84 -26.35 -4.64
C ALA A 117 6.09 -27.09 -5.75
N ARG A 118 6.17 -28.42 -5.72
CA ARG A 118 5.53 -29.33 -6.69
C ARG A 118 4.04 -29.53 -6.43
N SER A 119 3.61 -29.32 -5.19
CA SER A 119 2.22 -29.42 -4.76
C SER A 119 1.84 -28.28 -3.81
N GLU A 120 0.55 -27.97 -3.74
CA GLU A 120 0.01 -26.99 -2.80
C GLU A 120 0.32 -27.35 -1.35
N PHE A 121 0.24 -28.63 -0.98
CA PHE A 121 0.56 -29.11 0.35
C PHE A 121 2.02 -28.83 0.76
N GLU A 122 2.97 -29.10 -0.14
CA GLU A 122 4.39 -28.84 0.10
C GLU A 122 4.69 -27.34 0.18
N MET A 123 4.04 -26.54 -0.68
CA MET A 123 4.12 -25.08 -0.62
C MET A 123 3.63 -24.57 0.74
N MET A 124 2.48 -25.04 1.22
CA MET A 124 1.93 -24.63 2.51
C MET A 124 2.82 -25.07 3.68
N ALA A 125 3.39 -26.29 3.61
CA ALA A 125 4.34 -26.77 4.61
C ALA A 125 5.59 -25.89 4.69
N LEU A 126 6.06 -25.40 3.53
CA LEU A 126 7.19 -24.50 3.41
C LEU A 126 6.87 -23.12 4.01
N VAL A 127 5.73 -22.53 3.67
CA VAL A 127 5.24 -21.26 4.24
C VAL A 127 5.12 -21.36 5.76
N ASN A 128 4.44 -22.38 6.27
CA ASN A 128 4.25 -22.58 7.71
C ASN A 128 5.60 -22.77 8.45
N SER A 129 6.56 -23.46 7.83
CA SER A 129 7.89 -23.63 8.39
C SER A 129 8.64 -22.31 8.54
N VAL A 130 8.50 -21.36 7.60
CA VAL A 130 9.11 -20.03 7.72
C VAL A 130 8.35 -19.19 8.75
N CYS A 131 7.02 -19.16 8.67
CA CYS A 131 6.18 -18.37 9.57
C CYS A 131 6.33 -18.75 11.05
N THR A 132 6.51 -20.04 11.37
CA THR A 132 6.74 -20.50 12.75
C THR A 132 8.10 -20.10 13.32
N ARG A 133 9.06 -19.74 12.47
CA ARG A 133 10.40 -19.26 12.85
C ARG A 133 10.49 -17.74 12.91
N ALA A 134 9.61 -17.04 12.20
CA ALA A 134 9.56 -15.60 12.21
C ALA A 134 9.10 -15.06 13.58
N PRO A 135 9.65 -13.93 14.04
CA PRO A 135 9.13 -13.24 15.21
C PRO A 135 7.64 -12.98 15.08
N ARG A 136 6.93 -13.12 16.21
CA ARG A 136 5.62 -12.51 16.36
C ARG A 136 5.86 -11.01 16.46
N SER A 137 5.29 -10.24 15.54
CA SER A 137 5.21 -8.79 15.72
C SER A 137 4.14 -8.57 16.80
N ASP A 138 4.57 -8.38 18.05
CA ASP A 138 3.66 -8.14 19.18
C ASP A 138 3.04 -6.72 19.16
N THR A 139 3.21 -5.96 18.08
CA THR A 139 2.70 -4.58 17.97
C THR A 139 1.23 -4.55 17.56
N ASN A 140 0.34 -4.83 18.52
CA ASN A 140 -1.10 -4.53 18.44
C ASN A 140 -1.42 -3.03 18.23
N SER A 141 -0.40 -2.16 18.16
CA SER A 141 -0.50 -0.71 17.94
C SER A 141 -0.07 -0.26 16.54
N GLU A 142 0.65 -1.09 15.78
CA GLU A 142 1.21 -0.72 14.48
C GLU A 142 0.49 -1.51 13.39
N THR A 143 -0.53 -0.88 12.79
CA THR A 143 -1.15 -1.45 11.59
C THR A 143 -0.20 -1.17 10.42
N PRO A 144 0.36 -2.19 9.74
CA PRO A 144 1.28 -1.96 8.64
C PRO A 144 0.55 -1.23 7.52
N LEU A 145 1.04 -0.03 7.17
CA LEU A 145 0.55 0.75 6.03
C LEU A 145 1.38 0.37 4.81
N LYS A 146 0.71 0.04 3.71
CA LYS A 146 1.38 -0.22 2.43
C LYS A 146 1.52 1.07 1.67
N VAL A 147 2.74 1.58 1.57
CA VAL A 147 3.04 2.83 0.87
C VAL A 147 3.54 2.53 -0.53
N TRP A 148 2.85 3.07 -1.53
CA TRP A 148 3.18 2.92 -2.93
C TRP A 148 3.85 4.19 -3.45
N PHE A 149 5.02 4.04 -4.07
CA PHE A 149 5.84 5.12 -4.63
C PHE A 149 6.37 4.71 -6.01
N GLU A 150 6.81 5.67 -6.82
CA GLU A 150 7.40 5.35 -8.11
C GLU A 150 8.77 4.67 -7.96
N GLY A 151 8.94 3.50 -8.59
CA GLY A 151 10.20 2.75 -8.65
C GLY A 151 11.07 3.14 -9.84
N ASP A 152 12.33 2.70 -9.83
CA ASP A 152 13.40 3.10 -10.76
C ASP A 152 13.36 2.40 -12.14
N GLY A 153 12.16 2.09 -12.65
CA GLY A 153 11.99 1.60 -14.03
C GLY A 153 10.82 0.63 -14.26
N SER A 154 10.31 -0.04 -13.21
CA SER A 154 9.28 -1.10 -13.36
C SER A 154 7.85 -0.68 -12.98
N GLY A 155 7.63 0.58 -12.61
CA GLY A 155 6.33 1.10 -12.14
C GLY A 155 6.32 1.40 -10.65
N PHE A 156 5.15 1.41 -10.01
CA PHE A 156 5.04 1.66 -8.57
C PHE A 156 5.56 0.47 -7.76
N ASP A 157 6.43 0.76 -6.81
CA ASP A 157 6.91 -0.17 -5.80
C ASP A 157 6.14 0.04 -4.50
N MET A 158 5.94 -1.06 -3.78
CA MET A 158 5.25 -1.08 -2.50
C MET A 158 6.28 -1.28 -1.39
N ARG A 159 6.16 -0.50 -0.31
CA ARG A 159 6.92 -0.68 0.92
C ARG A 159 6.00 -0.69 2.12
N HIS A 160 6.32 -1.56 3.05
CA HIS A 160 5.72 -1.56 4.36
C HIS A 160 6.29 -0.42 5.19
N ARG A 161 5.40 0.35 5.81
CA ARG A 161 5.75 1.39 6.76
C ARG A 161 4.89 1.22 8.00
N GLU A 162 5.59 1.02 9.12
CA GLU A 162 4.98 1.09 10.44
C GLU A 162 4.79 2.56 10.78
N PHE A 163 3.54 2.94 11.03
CA PHE A 163 3.17 4.24 11.56
C PHE A 163 2.41 4.02 12.85
N GLU A 164 2.61 4.90 13.82
CA GLU A 164 1.72 5.00 14.96
C GLU A 164 0.32 5.35 14.43
N MET A 165 -0.67 4.49 14.67
CA MET A 165 -2.05 4.77 14.28
C MET A 165 -2.86 4.98 15.57
N PRO A 166 -3.34 6.21 15.87
CA PRO A 166 -4.06 6.45 17.11
C PRO A 166 -5.38 5.67 17.14
N VAL A 167 -5.86 5.32 18.33
CA VAL A 167 -7.23 4.81 18.47
C VAL A 167 -8.18 5.97 18.20
N TRP A 168 -9.27 5.74 17.48
CA TRP A 168 -10.26 6.79 17.21
C TRP A 168 -10.72 7.52 18.48
N SER A 169 -10.99 6.80 19.57
CA SER A 169 -11.41 7.38 20.86
C SER A 169 -10.40 8.36 21.46
N GLU A 170 -9.11 8.22 21.17
CA GLU A 170 -8.04 9.09 21.71
C GLU A 170 -8.01 10.44 20.99
N ILE A 171 -8.34 10.47 19.69
CA ILE A 171 -8.30 11.67 18.87
C ILE A 171 -9.68 12.22 18.53
N ARG A 172 -10.77 11.56 18.95
CA ARG A 172 -12.14 11.93 18.62
C ARG A 172 -12.48 13.37 18.97
N GLU A 173 -12.01 13.85 20.13
CA GLU A 173 -12.26 15.21 20.61
C GLU A 173 -11.39 16.26 19.89
N ASN A 174 -10.46 15.86 19.01
CA ASN A 174 -9.72 16.77 18.13
C ASN A 174 -10.53 17.23 16.91
N TYR A 175 -11.83 16.98 16.88
CA TYR A 175 -12.71 17.37 15.78
C TYR A 175 -13.99 18.05 16.32
N PRO A 176 -14.50 19.09 15.62
CA PRO A 176 -15.78 19.71 15.96
C PRO A 176 -16.94 18.70 15.95
N GLU A 177 -18.03 19.02 16.66
CA GLU A 177 -19.13 18.09 16.87
C GLU A 177 -19.73 17.49 15.58
N HIS A 178 -19.92 18.34 14.56
CA HIS A 178 -20.47 17.90 13.28
C HIS A 178 -19.50 16.98 12.51
N VAL A 179 -18.19 17.14 12.70
CA VAL A 179 -17.15 16.31 12.06
C VAL A 179 -17.02 14.98 12.79
N ARG A 180 -16.91 15.00 14.13
CA ARG A 180 -16.77 13.78 14.94
C ARG A 180 -17.96 12.84 14.74
N ALA A 181 -19.18 13.35 14.64
CA ALA A 181 -20.38 12.52 14.47
C ALA A 181 -20.34 11.74 13.14
N ARG A 182 -19.86 12.38 12.07
CA ARG A 182 -19.68 11.72 10.77
C ARG A 182 -18.50 10.76 10.76
N LEU A 183 -17.41 11.09 11.45
CA LEU A 183 -16.29 10.17 11.61
C LEU A 183 -16.70 8.95 12.42
N ASP A 184 -17.49 9.09 13.50
CA ASP A 184 -18.02 7.97 14.28
C ASP A 184 -18.74 6.95 13.37
N ASP A 185 -19.61 7.43 12.46
CA ASP A 185 -20.32 6.59 11.49
C ASP A 185 -19.32 5.85 10.56
N VAL A 186 -18.31 6.55 10.04
CA VAL A 186 -17.33 5.99 9.10
C VAL A 186 -16.41 4.97 9.79
N MET A 187 -15.98 5.24 11.03
CA MET A 187 -15.11 4.35 11.80
C MET A 187 -15.78 3.00 12.11
N GLN A 188 -17.12 2.96 12.18
CA GLN A 188 -17.89 1.75 12.50
C GLN A 188 -18.25 0.89 11.28
N VAL A 189 -17.92 1.32 10.06
CA VAL A 189 -18.16 0.53 8.85
C VAL A 189 -17.32 -0.75 8.90
N ASN A 190 -17.97 -1.90 8.73
CA ASN A 190 -17.33 -3.22 8.74
C ASN A 190 -17.38 -3.95 7.39
N ARG A 191 -17.99 -3.30 6.38
CA ARG A 191 -18.02 -3.61 4.94
C ARG A 191 -19.08 -2.72 4.29
N PRO A 192 -18.81 -2.02 3.17
CA PRO A 192 -19.84 -1.25 2.49
C PRO A 192 -20.93 -2.16 1.92
N ALA A 193 -22.19 -1.70 1.97
CA ALA A 193 -23.28 -2.29 1.18
C ALA A 193 -22.98 -2.16 -0.34
N SER A 194 -23.79 -2.77 -1.20
CA SER A 194 -23.67 -2.61 -2.65
C SER A 194 -23.84 -1.14 -3.06
N GLY A 195 -22.73 -0.42 -3.26
CA GLY A 195 -22.67 1.01 -3.57
C GLY A 195 -21.66 1.76 -2.70
N GLY A 196 -21.35 3.02 -3.02
CA GLY A 196 -20.46 3.87 -2.22
C GLY A 196 -19.02 3.35 -2.11
N ARG A 197 -18.17 3.64 -3.09
CA ARG A 197 -16.75 3.26 -3.08
C ARG A 197 -15.79 4.42 -2.88
N LEU A 198 -16.32 5.62 -2.70
CA LEU A 198 -15.52 6.83 -2.59
C LEU A 198 -15.76 7.54 -1.25
N ILE A 199 -14.69 7.84 -0.54
CA ILE A 199 -14.67 8.73 0.62
C ILE A 199 -13.98 10.01 0.17
N VAL A 200 -14.63 11.14 0.38
CA VAL A 200 -14.09 12.46 0.05
C VAL A 200 -14.04 13.31 1.31
N TRP A 201 -12.83 13.65 1.74
CA TRP A 201 -12.58 14.53 2.88
C TRP A 201 -11.94 15.83 2.41
N TYR A 202 -12.59 16.96 2.69
CA TYR A 202 -12.14 18.26 2.22
C TYR A 202 -12.13 19.28 3.35
N GLY A 203 -11.40 20.37 3.21
CA GLY A 203 -11.34 21.45 4.19
C GLY A 203 -9.93 22.03 4.33
N GLU A 204 -9.80 23.15 5.04
CA GLU A 204 -8.53 23.89 5.12
C GLU A 204 -7.37 23.03 5.69
N PRO A 205 -6.11 23.36 5.35
CA PRO A 205 -4.95 22.75 5.99
C PRO A 205 -4.98 22.91 7.52
N GLY A 206 -4.44 21.92 8.24
CA GLY A 206 -4.39 21.97 9.71
C GLY A 206 -5.69 21.59 10.44
N THR A 207 -6.71 21.11 9.73
CA THR A 207 -7.98 20.62 10.32
C THR A 207 -7.96 19.14 10.72
N GLY A 208 -6.85 18.43 10.50
CA GLY A 208 -6.64 17.07 11.00
C GLY A 208 -7.06 15.92 10.08
N LYS A 209 -7.21 16.15 8.77
CA LYS A 209 -7.55 15.12 7.77
C LYS A 209 -6.62 13.89 7.85
N THR A 210 -5.30 14.08 7.79
CA THR A 210 -4.29 13.02 7.87
C THR A 210 -4.37 12.20 9.16
N ASN A 211 -4.62 12.86 10.31
CA ASN A 211 -4.80 12.16 11.58
C ASN A 211 -6.07 11.28 11.59
N ALA A 212 -7.15 11.74 10.95
CA ALA A 212 -8.36 10.95 10.81
C ALA A 212 -8.14 9.72 9.92
N ILE A 213 -7.30 9.81 8.88
CA ILE A 213 -6.96 8.68 8.01
C ILE A 213 -6.23 7.60 8.83
N ARG A 214 -5.27 8.01 9.66
CA ARG A 214 -4.52 7.09 10.52
C ARG A 214 -5.43 6.33 11.47
N ALA A 215 -6.36 7.02 12.13
CA ALA A 215 -7.36 6.37 12.98
C ALA A 215 -8.33 5.47 12.19
N LEU A 216 -8.69 5.84 10.97
CA LEU A 216 -9.53 5.03 10.08
C LEU A 216 -8.84 3.73 9.68
N ALA A 217 -7.58 3.82 9.26
CA ALA A 217 -6.75 2.67 8.88
C ALA A 217 -6.70 1.63 10.02
N ARG A 218 -6.53 2.09 11.27
CA ARG A 218 -6.57 1.23 12.45
C ARG A 218 -7.97 0.67 12.72
N SER A 219 -9.01 1.50 12.65
CA SER A 219 -10.39 1.09 12.91
C SER A 219 -10.88 0.02 11.92
N TRP A 220 -10.38 0.05 10.68
CA TRP A 220 -10.77 -0.89 9.63
C TRP A 220 -9.81 -2.07 9.45
N ALA A 221 -8.71 -2.12 10.22
CA ALA A 221 -7.66 -3.13 10.07
C ALA A 221 -8.16 -4.59 10.15
N SER A 222 -9.28 -4.85 10.82
CA SER A 222 -9.87 -6.20 10.94
C SER A 222 -10.47 -6.74 9.65
N TRP A 223 -10.84 -5.88 8.69
CA TRP A 223 -11.54 -6.29 7.46
C TRP A 223 -11.03 -5.62 6.18
N CYS A 224 -10.23 -4.55 6.31
CA CYS A 224 -9.73 -3.73 5.20
C CYS A 224 -8.23 -3.46 5.35
N GLU A 225 -7.49 -3.66 4.27
CA GLU A 225 -6.07 -3.31 4.16
C GLU A 225 -5.92 -1.88 3.69
N THR A 226 -5.04 -1.11 4.31
CA THR A 226 -4.82 0.29 3.90
C THR A 226 -3.60 0.40 2.98
N HIS A 227 -3.82 0.98 1.80
CA HIS A 227 -2.84 1.27 0.76
C HIS A 227 -2.73 2.78 0.61
N TYR A 228 -1.58 3.35 0.96
CA TYR A 228 -1.28 4.76 0.81
C TYR A 228 -0.55 5.02 -0.50
N ILE A 229 -1.06 5.95 -1.29
CA ILE A 229 -0.47 6.34 -2.58
C ILE A 229 0.31 7.64 -2.38
N ALA A 230 1.65 7.58 -2.51
CA ALA A 230 2.51 8.74 -2.33
C ALA A 230 2.36 9.78 -3.45
N GLU A 231 2.03 9.33 -4.67
CA GLU A 231 1.92 10.17 -5.87
C GLU A 231 0.58 9.93 -6.59
N PRO A 232 -0.53 10.52 -6.09
CA PRO A 232 -1.87 10.30 -6.61
C PRO A 232 -2.03 10.57 -8.11
N GLU A 233 -1.46 11.66 -8.62
CA GLU A 233 -1.62 12.09 -10.02
C GLU A 233 -1.09 11.03 -10.98
N ARG A 234 0.07 10.46 -10.68
CA ARG A 234 0.68 9.40 -11.50
C ARG A 234 -0.07 8.09 -11.37
N PHE A 235 -0.48 7.73 -10.15
CA PHE A 235 -1.25 6.51 -9.90
C PHE A 235 -2.55 6.51 -10.71
N PHE A 236 -3.37 7.56 -10.60
CA PHE A 236 -4.60 7.68 -11.37
C PHE A 236 -4.32 7.99 -12.86
N GLY A 237 -3.12 8.41 -13.22
CA GLY A 237 -2.62 8.56 -14.58
C GLY A 237 -2.54 7.25 -15.38
N SER A 238 -2.38 6.11 -14.71
CA SER A 238 -2.06 4.82 -15.35
C SER A 238 -2.97 3.68 -14.90
N ALA A 239 -3.69 3.07 -15.85
CA ALA A 239 -4.55 1.90 -15.58
C ALA A 239 -3.76 0.69 -15.04
N GLY A 240 -2.53 0.47 -15.53
CA GLY A 240 -1.70 -0.64 -15.06
C GLY A 240 -1.25 -0.48 -13.61
N GLN A 241 -1.04 0.75 -13.13
CA GLN A 241 -0.69 0.99 -11.73
C GLN A 241 -1.88 0.75 -10.80
N ILE A 242 -3.07 1.18 -11.23
CA ILE A 242 -4.32 0.88 -10.54
C ILE A 242 -4.54 -0.63 -10.45
N GLU A 243 -4.41 -1.34 -11.57
CA GLU A 243 -4.54 -2.79 -11.61
C GLU A 243 -3.56 -3.45 -10.64
N ARG A 244 -2.28 -3.07 -10.67
CA ARG A 244 -1.24 -3.58 -9.77
C ARG A 244 -1.60 -3.42 -8.29
N VAL A 245 -2.15 -2.27 -7.88
CA VAL A 245 -2.59 -2.05 -6.49
C VAL A 245 -3.85 -2.86 -6.18
N LEU A 246 -4.83 -2.90 -7.07
CA LEU A 246 -6.08 -3.65 -6.87
C LEU A 246 -5.85 -5.16 -6.80
N THR A 247 -4.96 -5.69 -7.63
CA THR A 247 -4.61 -7.12 -7.69
C THR A 247 -3.50 -7.49 -6.72
N SER A 248 -2.90 -6.51 -6.01
CA SER A 248 -1.89 -6.79 -4.99
C SER A 248 -2.51 -7.69 -3.93
N ARG A 249 -2.06 -8.94 -3.88
CA ARG A 249 -2.54 -9.89 -2.88
C ARG A 249 -1.73 -9.73 -1.62
N PHE A 250 -2.43 -9.73 -0.50
CA PHE A 250 -1.84 -9.98 0.80
C PHE A 250 -2.60 -11.10 1.44
N TRP A 251 -1.86 -12.15 1.77
CA TRP A 251 -2.39 -13.24 2.55
C TRP A 251 -2.19 -12.84 4.01
N ARG A 252 -3.27 -12.34 4.63
CA ARG A 252 -3.31 -12.09 6.07
C ARG A 252 -2.84 -13.35 6.79
N ARG A 253 -1.96 -13.15 7.76
CA ARG A 253 -1.28 -14.15 8.59
C ARG A 253 -2.26 -14.90 9.53
N ASP A 254 -3.38 -15.40 9.02
CA ASP A 254 -4.31 -16.23 9.79
C ASP A 254 -4.01 -17.71 9.52
N VAL A 255 -2.91 -18.19 10.10
CA VAL A 255 -2.60 -19.63 10.22
C VAL A 255 -3.57 -20.32 11.20
N ALA A 256 -4.63 -19.63 11.66
CA ALA A 256 -5.58 -20.10 12.66
C ALA A 256 -6.87 -20.73 12.09
N ASP A 257 -7.22 -20.53 10.82
CA ASP A 257 -8.48 -21.05 10.23
C ASP A 257 -8.26 -22.21 9.25
N LEU A 258 -7.35 -23.13 9.58
CA LEU A 258 -7.04 -24.32 8.77
C LEU A 258 -8.15 -25.40 8.74
N ASP A 259 -9.27 -25.20 9.43
CA ASP A 259 -10.37 -26.18 9.48
C ASP A 259 -11.58 -25.83 8.60
N THR A 260 -11.60 -24.66 7.95
CA THR A 260 -12.66 -24.33 6.99
C THR A 260 -12.11 -24.15 5.59
N LYS A 261 -12.53 -25.02 4.67
CA LYS A 261 -12.49 -24.84 3.21
C LYS A 261 -13.34 -23.64 2.75
N ARG A 262 -13.15 -22.47 3.37
CA ARG A 262 -13.66 -21.21 2.86
C ARG A 262 -12.48 -20.58 2.16
N GLU A 263 -12.54 -20.49 0.83
CA GLU A 263 -11.80 -19.49 0.09
C GLU A 263 -11.94 -18.18 0.88
N SER A 264 -10.86 -17.71 1.50
CA SER A 264 -10.90 -16.48 2.28
C SER A 264 -11.32 -15.38 1.32
N ALA A 265 -12.55 -14.86 1.48
CA ALA A 265 -13.09 -13.82 0.61
C ALA A 265 -12.05 -12.69 0.50
N PRO A 266 -11.82 -12.13 -0.71
CA PRO A 266 -10.75 -11.16 -0.92
C PRO A 266 -10.85 -10.03 0.12
N SER A 267 -9.73 -9.72 0.78
CA SER A 267 -9.67 -8.62 1.74
C SER A 267 -10.04 -7.32 1.05
N TRP A 268 -10.76 -6.45 1.77
CA TRP A 268 -11.04 -5.12 1.26
C TRP A 268 -9.77 -4.28 1.25
N LYS A 269 -9.71 -3.29 0.38
CA LYS A 269 -8.60 -2.35 0.25
C LYS A 269 -9.11 -0.93 0.39
N LEU A 270 -8.54 -0.17 1.32
CA LEU A 270 -8.68 1.27 1.45
C LEU A 270 -7.51 1.92 0.73
N ILE A 271 -7.74 2.50 -0.44
CA ILE A 271 -6.73 3.20 -1.24
C ILE A 271 -6.80 4.69 -0.88
N VAL A 272 -5.79 5.16 -0.17
CA VAL A 272 -5.67 6.53 0.32
C VAL A 272 -4.83 7.35 -0.64
N ALA A 273 -5.39 8.47 -1.11
CA ALA A 273 -4.69 9.51 -1.83
C ALA A 273 -4.90 10.86 -1.10
N GLU A 274 -3.84 11.38 -0.50
CA GLU A 274 -3.89 12.69 0.16
C GLU A 274 -3.53 13.84 -0.78
N ASP A 275 -3.95 15.05 -0.43
CA ASP A 275 -3.54 16.32 -1.07
C ASP A 275 -3.77 16.35 -2.60
N THR A 276 -4.95 15.90 -3.00
CA THR A 276 -5.30 15.71 -4.42
C THR A 276 -5.92 16.96 -5.06
N ASP A 277 -5.49 18.14 -4.62
CA ASP A 277 -6.07 19.42 -5.04
C ASP A 277 -6.07 19.60 -6.56
N ASP A 278 -4.95 19.23 -7.21
CA ASP A 278 -4.81 19.32 -8.66
C ASP A 278 -5.56 18.20 -9.40
N LEU A 279 -5.79 17.06 -8.75
CA LEU A 279 -6.62 15.99 -9.30
C LEU A 279 -8.10 16.39 -9.30
N LEU A 280 -8.61 17.04 -8.24
CA LEU A 280 -10.04 17.28 -8.03
C LEU A 280 -10.58 18.61 -8.60
N ARG A 281 -9.70 19.56 -8.92
CA ARG A 281 -10.08 20.88 -9.43
C ARG A 281 -10.85 20.78 -10.77
N ALA A 282 -11.93 21.56 -10.89
CA ALA A 282 -12.70 21.69 -12.13
C ALA A 282 -11.81 22.08 -13.35
N PRO A 283 -12.13 21.60 -14.56
CA PRO A 283 -11.16 21.50 -15.65
C PRO A 283 -10.67 22.85 -16.19
N GLY A 284 -9.35 23.04 -16.16
CA GLY A 284 -8.57 23.65 -17.23
C GLY A 284 -7.93 22.57 -18.12
N ILE A 285 -7.54 22.89 -19.35
CA ILE A 285 -6.95 21.95 -20.32
C ILE A 285 -5.65 21.36 -19.74
N GLY A 286 -5.70 20.15 -19.15
CA GLY A 286 -4.56 19.54 -18.47
C GLY A 286 -4.75 18.06 -18.15
N MET A 287 -3.65 17.39 -17.76
CA MET A 287 -3.53 15.93 -17.60
C MET A 287 -4.47 15.27 -16.55
N GLY A 288 -5.13 16.04 -15.68
CA GLY A 288 -5.97 15.52 -14.58
C GLY A 288 -7.33 14.93 -14.98
N GLN A 289 -7.88 15.28 -16.16
CA GLN A 289 -9.24 14.83 -16.55
C GLN A 289 -9.33 13.30 -16.76
N GLY A 290 -8.29 12.70 -17.34
CA GLY A 290 -8.24 11.25 -17.57
C GLY A 290 -8.13 10.46 -16.26
N ALA A 291 -7.42 11.03 -15.28
CA ALA A 291 -7.22 10.44 -13.95
C ALA A 291 -8.51 10.41 -13.13
N LEU A 292 -9.24 11.54 -13.08
CA LEU A 292 -10.57 11.61 -12.46
C LEU A 292 -11.59 10.67 -13.11
N GLY A 293 -11.62 10.62 -14.44
CA GLY A 293 -12.52 9.73 -15.17
C GLY A 293 -12.28 8.26 -14.80
N ARG A 294 -11.00 7.84 -14.69
CA ARG A 294 -10.64 6.49 -14.24
C ARG A 294 -11.05 6.23 -12.80
N LEU A 295 -10.76 7.15 -11.88
CA LEU A 295 -11.24 7.05 -10.49
C LEU A 295 -12.76 6.85 -10.42
N PHE A 296 -13.54 7.63 -11.17
CA PHE A 296 -15.00 7.49 -11.17
C PHE A 296 -15.48 6.16 -11.73
N ASN A 297 -14.82 5.65 -12.78
CA ASN A 297 -15.13 4.33 -13.32
C ASN A 297 -14.77 3.21 -12.34
N LEU A 298 -13.78 3.41 -11.47
CA LEU A 298 -13.43 2.47 -10.40
C LEU A 298 -14.37 2.59 -9.20
N ALA A 299 -14.93 3.76 -8.94
CA ALA A 299 -15.88 3.95 -7.85
C ALA A 299 -17.29 3.42 -8.21
N ASP A 300 -17.73 3.63 -9.46
CA ASP A 300 -19.10 3.33 -9.89
C ASP A 300 -19.23 2.18 -10.89
N GLY A 301 -18.17 1.88 -11.64
CA GLY A 301 -18.25 0.97 -12.78
C GLY A 301 -18.21 -0.51 -12.39
N VAL A 302 -18.43 -1.38 -13.38
CA VAL A 302 -18.40 -2.85 -13.23
C VAL A 302 -17.08 -3.33 -12.61
N LEU A 303 -15.95 -2.66 -12.94
CA LEU A 303 -14.64 -2.93 -12.36
C LEU A 303 -14.55 -2.57 -10.86
N GLY A 304 -15.30 -1.55 -10.42
CA GLY A 304 -15.45 -1.15 -9.02
C GLY A 304 -16.35 -2.05 -8.20
N GLN A 305 -17.37 -2.61 -8.83
CA GLN A 305 -18.25 -3.59 -8.18
C GLN A 305 -17.60 -4.97 -8.06
N GLY A 306 -16.68 -5.31 -8.97
CA GLY A 306 -15.87 -6.52 -8.92
C GLY A 306 -14.59 -6.42 -8.07
N SER A 307 -14.21 -5.22 -7.63
CA SER A 307 -13.07 -5.00 -6.74
C SER A 307 -13.54 -4.69 -5.32
N ASN A 308 -12.93 -5.34 -4.33
CA ASN A 308 -13.14 -5.03 -2.91
C ASN A 308 -12.32 -3.79 -2.54
N ALA A 309 -12.51 -2.67 -3.23
CA ALA A 309 -11.71 -1.46 -3.06
C ALA A 309 -12.58 -0.25 -2.71
N ILE A 310 -12.09 0.56 -1.77
CA ILE A 310 -12.66 1.85 -1.35
C ILE A 310 -11.55 2.88 -1.55
N PHE A 311 -11.87 3.97 -2.22
CA PHE A 311 -10.94 5.07 -2.44
C PHE A 311 -11.23 6.16 -1.41
N LEU A 312 -10.21 6.60 -0.67
CA LEU A 312 -10.28 7.77 0.20
C LEU A 312 -9.40 8.86 -0.39
N ILE A 313 -10.02 10.01 -0.63
CA ILE A 313 -9.35 11.14 -1.25
C ILE A 313 -9.46 12.35 -0.33
N THR A 314 -8.35 13.05 -0.13
CA THR A 314 -8.35 14.33 0.57
C THR A 314 -7.99 15.51 -0.33
N THR A 315 -8.56 16.67 -0.02
CA THR A 315 -8.25 17.94 -0.68
C THR A 315 -8.36 19.11 0.30
N ASN A 316 -7.60 20.17 0.04
CA ASN A 316 -7.76 21.46 0.71
C ASN A 316 -8.66 22.42 -0.09
N ALA A 317 -9.04 22.05 -1.32
CA ALA A 317 -9.95 22.84 -2.13
C ALA A 317 -11.36 22.89 -1.53
N PRO A 318 -12.06 24.02 -1.65
CA PRO A 318 -13.44 24.14 -1.19
C PRO A 318 -14.36 23.33 -2.12
N VAL A 319 -15.55 22.96 -1.61
CA VAL A 319 -16.44 22.02 -2.30
C VAL A 319 -16.93 22.54 -3.66
N GLU A 320 -17.00 23.86 -3.82
CA GLU A 320 -17.46 24.52 -5.05
C GLU A 320 -16.49 24.32 -6.22
N ASP A 321 -15.21 24.10 -5.93
CA ASP A 321 -14.16 23.89 -6.93
C ASP A 321 -14.04 22.43 -7.39
N MET A 322 -14.78 21.53 -6.72
CA MET A 322 -14.72 20.10 -6.97
C MET A 322 -15.56 19.68 -8.18
N HIS A 323 -15.08 18.68 -8.92
CA HIS A 323 -15.79 18.16 -10.09
C HIS A 323 -17.22 17.67 -9.75
N PRO A 324 -18.29 18.15 -10.43
CA PRO A 324 -19.69 17.83 -10.08
C PRO A 324 -20.05 16.33 -10.08
N ALA A 325 -19.29 15.50 -10.81
CA ALA A 325 -19.49 14.06 -10.79
C ALA A 325 -19.18 13.42 -9.41
N LEU A 326 -18.43 14.08 -8.54
CA LEU A 326 -18.25 13.69 -7.12
C LEU A 326 -19.52 13.88 -6.29
N LEU A 327 -20.42 14.77 -6.72
CA LEU A 327 -21.64 15.12 -6.01
C LEU A 327 -22.83 14.22 -6.34
N ARG A 328 -22.63 13.22 -7.22
CA ARG A 328 -23.70 12.31 -7.65
C ARG A 328 -24.08 11.33 -6.52
N PRO A 329 -25.39 11.18 -6.19
CA PRO A 329 -25.84 10.20 -5.22
C PRO A 329 -25.42 8.77 -5.60
N GLY A 330 -25.04 7.96 -4.60
CA GLY A 330 -24.70 6.53 -4.76
C GLY A 330 -23.20 6.23 -4.98
N ARG A 331 -22.39 7.24 -5.35
CA ARG A 331 -20.94 7.11 -5.58
C ARG A 331 -20.11 7.20 -4.30
N CYS A 332 -20.45 8.15 -3.44
CA CYS A 332 -19.72 8.44 -2.22
C CYS A 332 -20.28 7.64 -1.05
N LEU A 333 -19.40 6.89 -0.38
CA LEU A 333 -19.66 6.30 0.94
C LEU A 333 -19.74 7.39 2.01
N SER A 334 -18.82 8.35 1.96
CA SER A 334 -18.79 9.49 2.85
C SER A 334 -18.28 10.72 2.11
N ARG A 335 -18.89 11.85 2.39
CA ARG A 335 -18.40 13.17 2.00
C ARG A 335 -18.42 14.04 3.24
N LEU A 336 -17.25 14.51 3.66
CA LEU A 336 -17.09 15.20 4.93
C LEU A 336 -16.20 16.42 4.79
N GLU A 337 -16.72 17.56 5.23
CA GLU A 337 -15.95 18.78 5.42
C GLU A 337 -15.27 18.75 6.80
N PHE A 338 -13.97 19.02 6.82
CA PHE A 338 -13.17 19.24 8.01
C PHE A 338 -13.12 20.74 8.25
N GLY A 339 -14.05 21.22 9.06
CA GLY A 339 -14.17 22.63 9.40
C GLY A 339 -13.29 23.06 10.58
N ARG A 340 -13.21 24.38 10.77
CA ARG A 340 -12.66 25.00 11.98
C ARG A 340 -13.54 24.68 13.21
N PHE A 341 -12.93 24.72 14.39
CA PHE A 341 -13.68 24.78 15.64
C PHE A 341 -14.40 26.12 15.76
N GLY A 342 -15.66 26.08 16.19
CA GLY A 342 -16.33 27.27 16.71
C GLY A 342 -15.59 27.79 17.94
N SER A 343 -15.71 29.09 18.22
CA SER A 343 -14.98 29.72 19.33
C SER A 343 -15.25 29.07 20.69
N GLU A 344 -16.46 28.56 20.92
CA GLU A 344 -16.82 27.86 22.17
C GLU A 344 -16.21 26.47 22.26
N ASP A 345 -16.28 25.69 21.18
CA ASP A 345 -15.67 24.35 21.11
C ASP A 345 -14.14 24.44 21.24
N ALA A 346 -13.51 25.42 20.58
CA ALA A 346 -12.09 25.71 20.68
C ALA A 346 -11.64 26.02 22.11
N ARG A 347 -12.42 26.84 22.84
CA ARG A 347 -12.16 27.12 24.27
C ARG A 347 -12.36 25.89 25.14
N SER A 348 -13.34 25.05 24.82
CA SER A 348 -13.60 23.82 25.57
C SER A 348 -12.49 22.80 25.37
N TRP A 349 -11.89 22.76 24.18
CA TRP A 349 -10.74 21.91 23.85
C TRP A 349 -9.46 22.31 24.59
N LEU A 350 -9.23 23.62 24.78
CA LEU A 350 -8.04 24.12 25.47
C LEU A 350 -8.13 24.00 27.01
N PRO A 351 -7.00 23.77 27.70
CA PRO A 351 -6.90 23.92 29.14
C PRO A 351 -7.36 25.31 29.60
N GLU A 352 -7.93 25.41 30.80
CA GLU A 352 -8.56 26.63 31.32
C GLU A 352 -7.69 27.89 31.18
N GLY A 353 -6.40 27.80 31.49
CA GLY A 353 -5.46 28.93 31.42
C GLY A 353 -5.11 29.42 30.01
N LEU A 354 -5.51 28.71 28.95
CA LEU A 354 -5.22 29.05 27.56
C LEU A 354 -6.46 29.49 26.77
N ARG A 355 -7.66 29.39 27.35
CA ARG A 355 -8.93 29.66 26.66
C ARG A 355 -9.02 31.10 26.13
N GLN A 356 -8.43 32.07 26.82
CA GLN A 356 -8.42 33.47 26.37
C GLN A 356 -7.59 33.70 25.08
N ARG A 357 -6.78 32.72 24.66
CA ARG A 357 -6.03 32.80 23.39
C ARG A 357 -6.92 32.62 22.15
N VAL A 358 -8.13 32.10 22.32
CA VAL A 358 -9.10 31.90 21.22
C VAL A 358 -9.84 33.20 20.92
N THR A 359 -9.50 33.82 19.79
CA THR A 359 -10.09 35.07 19.31
C THR A 359 -11.16 34.88 18.23
N GLY A 360 -11.29 33.68 17.65
CA GLY A 360 -12.25 33.36 16.61
C GLY A 360 -12.23 31.88 16.20
N PRO A 361 -12.87 31.52 15.06
CA PRO A 361 -12.84 30.16 14.53
C PRO A 361 -11.40 29.67 14.29
N THR A 362 -11.05 28.53 14.88
CA THR A 362 -9.66 28.08 15.01
C THR A 362 -9.48 26.68 14.40
N THR A 363 -8.39 26.43 13.68
CA THR A 363 -8.04 25.09 13.17
C THR A 363 -7.46 24.22 14.29
N LEU A 364 -7.46 22.90 14.09
CA LEU A 364 -6.85 21.98 15.04
C LEU A 364 -5.33 22.27 15.21
N ALA A 365 -4.63 22.59 14.13
CA ALA A 365 -3.21 22.94 14.17
C ALA A 365 -2.96 24.20 15.01
N GLU A 366 -3.78 25.24 14.85
CA GLU A 366 -3.71 26.46 15.67
C GLU A 366 -3.99 26.15 17.15
N LEU A 367 -4.93 25.23 17.47
CA LEU A 367 -5.19 24.80 18.84
C LEU A 367 -3.98 24.07 19.46
N PHE A 368 -3.33 23.17 18.73
CA PHE A 368 -2.09 22.54 19.18
C PHE A 368 -0.95 23.55 19.38
N GLU A 369 -0.85 24.55 18.51
CA GLU A 369 0.10 25.66 18.68
C GLU A 369 -0.20 26.49 19.93
N MET A 370 -1.48 26.76 20.22
CA MET A 370 -1.89 27.43 21.45
C MET A 370 -1.59 26.59 22.70
N ARG A 371 -1.68 25.27 22.60
CA ARG A 371 -1.39 24.35 23.70
C ARG A 371 0.10 24.21 24.00
N GLY A 372 0.95 24.46 23.00
CA GLY A 372 2.41 24.39 23.14
C GLY A 372 2.97 22.97 23.01
N ASP A 373 2.22 22.05 22.41
CA ASP A 373 2.59 20.64 22.29
C ASP A 373 3.72 20.37 21.25
N HIS A 374 4.25 21.42 20.60
CA HIS A 374 5.28 21.31 19.57
C HIS A 374 6.53 22.12 19.96
N GLN A 375 7.69 21.46 20.05
CA GLN A 375 8.98 22.14 20.10
C GLN A 375 9.34 22.65 18.70
N ARG A 376 9.33 23.98 18.50
CA ARG A 376 9.91 24.60 17.31
C ARG A 376 11.42 24.78 17.50
N ILE A 377 12.20 24.36 16.50
CA ILE A 377 13.59 24.82 16.37
C ILE A 377 13.53 26.25 15.83
N VAL A 378 13.73 27.24 16.70
CA VAL A 378 13.77 28.65 16.31
C VAL A 378 15.11 28.94 15.68
N HIS A 379 15.14 29.17 14.36
CA HIS A 379 16.31 29.77 13.72
C HIS A 379 16.37 31.25 14.08
N HIS A 380 17.31 31.63 14.94
CA HIS A 380 17.66 33.04 15.12
C HIS A 380 18.37 33.54 13.85
N GLU A 381 17.63 34.21 12.96
CA GLU A 381 18.27 35.05 11.95
C GLU A 381 19.05 36.15 12.68
N GLN A 382 20.38 36.05 12.65
CA GLN A 382 21.23 37.18 13.00
C GLN A 382 20.93 38.30 12.02
N THR A 383 20.18 39.30 12.49
CA THR A 383 20.03 40.57 11.80
C THR A 383 21.43 41.18 11.70
N LYS A 384 22.09 41.00 10.55
CA LYS A 384 23.26 41.82 10.20
C LYS A 384 22.77 43.25 10.11
N VAL A 385 23.00 44.01 11.17
CA VAL A 385 22.94 45.47 11.16
C VAL A 385 24.01 45.92 10.18
N GLY A 386 23.61 46.19 8.94
CA GLY A 386 24.43 46.86 7.94
C GLY A 386 24.65 48.30 8.37
N GLY A 387 25.70 48.52 9.16
CA GLY A 387 26.25 49.85 9.37
C GLY A 387 26.94 50.32 8.09
N TYR A 388 26.48 51.45 7.56
CA TYR A 388 27.20 52.24 6.57
C TYR A 388 28.56 52.66 7.15
N LEU A 389 29.63 52.41 6.40
CA LEU A 389 30.72 53.36 6.09
C LEU A 389 31.47 52.90 4.84
#